data_AF-A0A6L6IWD5-F1
#
_entry.id   AF-A0A6L6IWD5-F1
#
_cell.length_a   1.000
_cell.length_b   1.000
_cell.length_c   1.000
_cell.angle_alpha   90.00
_cell.angle_beta   90.00
_cell.angle_gamma   90.00
#
_symmetry.space_group_name_H-M   'P 1'
#
loop_
_entity.id
_entity.type
_entity.pdbx_description
1 polymer ?
#
loop_
_entity_poly.entity_id
_entity_poly.type
_entity_poly.pdbx_seq_one_letter_code
_entity_poly.pdbx_strand_id
1 'polypeptide(L)'
;MPKPRPQTPRQIFNTALADWQRAWTTHARHDRHAATAGYATATGQAHLAAMTNLATRIAAIEAQIAETPANSCAELQIKITILSVDGQIREEFQRKVLDDLMRVTVNAFG
;
A
#
# COMPACT_ATOMS: atom_id res chain seq x y z
N MET A 1 29.32 -10.20 11.21
CA MET A 1 27.88 -10.05 10.88
C MET A 1 27.72 -8.77 10.06
N PRO A 2 26.97 -8.77 8.95
CA PRO A 2 26.67 -7.53 8.24
C PRO A 2 25.79 -6.67 9.15
N LYS A 3 26.11 -5.38 9.28
CA LYS A 3 25.25 -4.42 9.98
C LYS A 3 23.92 -4.32 9.21
N PRO A 4 22.75 -4.37 9.88
CA PRO A 4 21.49 -4.07 9.21
C PRO A 4 21.58 -2.66 8.64
N ARG A 5 21.23 -2.49 7.36
CA ARG A 5 21.17 -1.15 6.76
C ARG A 5 20.12 -0.33 7.53
N PRO A 6 20.41 0.93 7.89
CA PRO A 6 19.43 1.79 8.53
C PRO A 6 18.18 1.88 7.65
N GLN A 7 17.03 1.49 8.19
CA GLN A 7 15.77 1.64 7.49
C GLN A 7 15.44 3.13 7.40
N THR A 8 15.13 3.59 6.21
CA THR A 8 14.61 4.96 6.05
C THR A 8 13.26 5.07 6.76
N PRO A 9 12.86 6.23 7.31
CA PRO A 9 11.51 6.44 7.89
C PRO A 9 10.38 5.98 6.96
N ARG A 10 10.64 6.01 5.66
CA ARG A 10 9.75 5.58 4.59
C ARG A 10 9.64 4.06 4.45
N GLN A 11 10.75 3.32 4.57
CA GLN A 11 10.71 1.86 4.66
C GLN A 11 9.96 1.41 5.92
N ILE A 12 10.12 2.13 7.03
CA ILE A 12 9.39 1.86 8.27
C ILE A 12 7.88 2.04 8.03
N PHE A 13 7.47 3.11 7.34
CA PHE A 13 6.06 3.32 6.99
C PHE A 13 5.50 2.21 6.08
N ASN A 14 6.21 1.85 4.99
CA ASN A 14 5.72 0.81 4.07
C ASN A 14 5.68 -0.58 4.74
N THR A 15 6.66 -0.90 5.59
CA THR A 15 6.66 -2.13 6.41
C THR A 15 5.48 -2.11 7.36
N ALA A 16 5.24 -1.00 8.05
CA ALA A 16 4.11 -0.85 8.96
C ALA A 16 2.77 -0.94 8.22
N LEU A 17 2.66 -0.42 6.99
CA LEU A 17 1.45 -0.55 6.17
C LEU A 17 1.21 -2.00 5.74
N ALA A 18 2.25 -2.71 5.28
CA ALA A 18 2.15 -4.10 4.89
C ALA A 18 1.84 -5.02 6.09
N ASP A 19 2.50 -4.80 7.22
CA ASP A 19 2.22 -5.51 8.47
C ASP A 19 0.80 -5.22 8.97
N TRP A 20 0.36 -3.97 8.86
CA TRP A 20 -1.01 -3.57 9.18
C TRP A 20 -2.02 -4.27 8.27
N GLN A 21 -1.79 -4.30 6.95
CA GLN A 21 -2.66 -5.02 6.01
C GLN A 21 -2.73 -6.52 6.34
N ARG A 22 -1.60 -7.16 6.65
CA ARG A 22 -1.55 -8.58 7.02
C ARG A 22 -2.25 -8.87 8.35
N ALA A 23 -2.00 -8.04 9.37
CA ALA A 23 -2.66 -8.12 10.65
C ALA A 23 -4.17 -7.92 10.50
N TRP A 24 -4.57 -6.97 9.64
CA TRP A 24 -5.97 -6.69 9.33
C TRP A 24 -6.67 -7.89 8.67
N THR A 25 -6.09 -8.50 7.64
CA THR A 25 -6.67 -9.70 7.00
C THR A 25 -6.87 -10.83 8.03
N THR A 26 -5.92 -10.99 8.94
CA THR A 26 -5.98 -12.00 10.00
C THR A 26 -7.10 -11.67 11.01
N HIS A 27 -7.15 -10.43 11.49
CA HIS A 27 -8.18 -9.96 12.42
C HIS A 27 -9.60 -10.07 11.81
N ALA A 28 -9.80 -9.58 10.58
CA ALA A 28 -11.09 -9.69 9.89
C ALA A 28 -11.55 -11.13 9.71
N ARG A 29 -10.62 -12.07 9.47
CA ARG A 29 -10.93 -13.50 9.42
C ARG A 29 -11.36 -14.02 10.79
N HIS A 30 -10.64 -13.68 11.86
CA HIS A 30 -11.00 -14.09 13.22
C HIS A 30 -12.35 -13.50 13.66
N ASP A 31 -12.61 -12.22 13.41
CA ASP A 31 -13.88 -11.57 13.73
C ASP A 31 -15.04 -12.21 12.95
N ARG A 32 -14.84 -12.55 11.68
CA ARG A 32 -15.84 -13.29 10.90
C ARG A 32 -16.12 -14.67 11.50
N HIS A 33 -15.09 -15.38 11.94
CA HIS A 33 -15.25 -16.67 12.62
C HIS A 33 -15.98 -16.51 13.96
N ALA A 34 -15.62 -15.51 14.76
CA ALA A 34 -16.28 -15.19 16.02
C ALA A 34 -17.76 -14.84 15.79
N ALA A 35 -18.08 -14.04 14.78
CA ALA A 35 -19.44 -13.70 14.39
C ALA A 35 -20.25 -14.94 13.98
N THR A 36 -19.65 -15.83 13.18
CA THR A 36 -20.29 -17.10 12.75
C THR A 36 -20.58 -18.00 13.96
N ALA A 37 -19.73 -17.96 14.98
CA ALA A 37 -19.90 -18.68 16.23
C ALA A 37 -20.77 -17.93 17.29
N GLY A 38 -21.33 -16.77 16.93
CA GLY A 38 -22.23 -15.99 17.80
C GLY A 38 -21.55 -15.06 18.82
N TYR A 39 -20.23 -14.86 18.72
CA TYR A 39 -19.43 -14.05 19.66
C TYR A 39 -19.22 -12.58 19.24
N ALA A 40 -19.84 -12.11 18.16
CA ALA A 40 -19.66 -10.72 17.72
C ALA A 40 -20.46 -9.73 18.58
N THR A 41 -19.78 -8.72 19.12
CA THR A 41 -20.41 -7.58 19.80
C THR A 41 -20.62 -6.42 18.83
N ALA A 42 -21.61 -5.56 19.10
CA ALA A 42 -21.87 -4.36 18.28
C ALA A 42 -20.62 -3.45 18.18
N THR A 43 -19.87 -3.31 19.28
CA THR A 43 -18.63 -2.53 19.32
C THR A 43 -17.53 -3.15 18.44
N GLY A 44 -17.36 -4.48 18.49
CA GLY A 44 -16.38 -5.18 17.65
C GLY A 44 -16.70 -5.03 16.16
N GLN A 45 -17.96 -5.18 15.78
CA GLN A 45 -18.43 -4.98 14.40
C GLN A 45 -18.20 -3.53 13.91
N ALA A 46 -18.47 -2.53 14.76
CA ALA A 46 -18.24 -1.13 14.42
C ALA A 46 -16.75 -0.83 14.21
N HIS A 47 -15.88 -1.37 15.07
CA HIS A 47 -14.43 -1.22 14.92
C HIS A 47 -13.92 -1.89 13.64
N LEU A 48 -14.38 -3.12 13.37
CA LEU A 48 -14.06 -3.82 12.14
C LEU A 48 -14.49 -3.01 10.90
N ALA A 49 -15.70 -2.47 10.90
CA ALA A 49 -16.20 -1.66 9.80
C ALA A 49 -15.35 -0.38 9.57
N ALA A 50 -14.96 0.31 10.64
CA ALA A 50 -14.13 1.52 10.55
C ALA A 50 -12.74 1.23 9.96
N MET A 51 -12.09 0.16 10.43
CA MET A 51 -10.77 -0.25 9.94
C MET A 51 -10.83 -0.75 8.49
N THR A 52 -11.88 -1.49 8.12
CA THR A 52 -12.14 -1.87 6.72
C THR A 52 -12.25 -0.64 5.82
N ASN A 53 -12.98 0.39 6.27
CA ASN A 53 -13.16 1.62 5.51
C ASN A 53 -11.82 2.33 5.26
N LEU A 54 -10.96 2.43 6.28
CA LEU A 54 -9.61 2.99 6.13
C LEU A 54 -8.78 2.20 5.12
N ALA A 55 -8.80 0.85 5.18
CA ALA A 55 -8.07 0.00 4.24
C ALA A 55 -8.53 0.26 2.79
N THR A 56 -9.84 0.30 2.57
CA THR A 56 -10.43 0.59 1.25
C THR A 56 -10.03 1.97 0.74
N ARG A 57 -10.02 3.00 1.62
CA ARG A 57 -9.60 4.35 1.25
C ARG A 57 -8.13 4.42 0.85
N ILE A 58 -7.25 3.73 1.57
CA ILE A 58 -5.83 3.63 1.22
C ILE A 58 -5.67 3.00 -0.17
N ALA A 59 -6.32 1.86 -0.42
CA ALA A 59 -6.27 1.18 -1.71
C ALA A 59 -6.78 2.08 -2.86
N ALA A 60 -7.85 2.84 -2.62
CA ALA A 60 -8.37 3.80 -3.60
C ALA A 60 -7.37 4.93 -3.90
N ILE A 61 -6.71 5.47 -2.88
CA ILE A 61 -5.66 6.51 -3.05
C ILE A 61 -4.49 5.94 -3.84
N GLU A 62 -4.01 4.74 -3.52
CA GLU A 62 -2.93 4.07 -4.25
C GLU A 62 -3.30 3.86 -5.73
N ALA A 63 -4.53 3.41 -6.00
CA ALA A 63 -5.03 3.25 -7.37
C ALA A 63 -5.07 4.59 -8.12
N GLN A 64 -5.55 5.65 -7.46
CA GLN A 64 -5.56 7.00 -8.05
C GLN A 64 -4.16 7.52 -8.34
N ILE A 65 -3.19 7.27 -7.45
CA ILE A 65 -1.78 7.60 -7.68
C ILE A 65 -1.26 6.82 -8.88
N ALA A 66 -1.55 5.52 -8.97
CA ALA A 66 -1.12 4.69 -10.09
C ALA A 66 -1.66 5.23 -11.43
N GLU A 67 -2.91 5.67 -11.49
CA GLU A 67 -3.51 6.28 -12.69
C GLU A 67 -2.97 7.68 -13.02
N THR A 68 -2.52 8.44 -12.02
CA THR A 68 -2.09 9.83 -12.21
C THR A 68 -0.71 9.87 -12.88
N PRO A 69 -0.58 10.34 -14.14
CA PRO A 69 0.70 10.40 -14.85
C PRO A 69 1.81 11.13 -14.07
N ALA A 70 2.99 10.51 -13.89
CA ALA A 70 4.19 11.23 -13.48
C ALA A 70 4.86 11.98 -14.65
N ASN A 71 5.04 13.29 -14.54
CA ASN A 71 5.61 14.14 -15.59
C ASN A 71 7.08 14.50 -15.36
N SER A 72 7.62 14.16 -14.19
CA SER A 72 9.00 14.42 -13.79
C SER A 72 9.62 13.23 -13.06
N CYS A 73 10.96 13.14 -13.01
CA CYS A 73 11.65 12.14 -12.21
C CYS A 73 11.26 12.21 -10.72
N ALA A 74 10.98 13.41 -10.21
CA ALA A 74 10.55 13.60 -8.82
C ALA A 74 9.17 12.99 -8.56
N GLU A 75 8.20 13.25 -9.45
CA GLU A 75 6.86 12.66 -9.38
C GLU A 75 6.91 11.13 -9.53
N LEU A 76 7.73 10.63 -10.46
CA LEU A 76 7.92 9.20 -10.67
C LEU A 76 8.51 8.54 -9.43
N GLN A 77 9.49 9.17 -8.77
CA GLN A 77 10.06 8.68 -7.53
C GLN A 77 9.02 8.63 -6.39
N ILE A 78 8.16 9.65 -6.29
CA ILE A 78 7.05 9.66 -5.31
C ILE A 78 6.12 8.49 -5.59
N LYS A 79 5.68 8.33 -6.85
CA LYS A 79 4.80 7.24 -7.30
C LYS A 79 5.40 5.87 -6.98
N ILE A 80 6.62 5.59 -7.45
CA ILE A 80 7.33 4.33 -7.18
C ILE A 80 7.31 4.02 -5.69
N THR A 81 7.60 5.01 -4.86
CA THR A 81 7.74 4.73 -3.44
C THR A 81 6.41 4.45 -2.74
N ILE A 82 5.33 5.11 -3.13
CA ILE A 82 4.00 4.84 -2.58
C ILE A 82 3.48 3.48 -3.05
N LEU A 83 3.75 3.13 -4.30
CA LEU A 83 3.27 1.89 -4.93
C LEU A 83 4.19 0.68 -4.69
N SER A 84 5.21 0.82 -3.84
CA SER A 84 6.15 -0.25 -3.51
C SER A 84 5.97 -0.78 -2.09
N VAL A 85 6.12 -2.10 -1.94
CA VAL A 85 6.25 -2.79 -0.64
C VAL A 85 7.63 -3.41 -0.58
N ASP A 86 8.34 -3.24 0.54
CA ASP A 86 9.71 -3.74 0.74
C ASP A 86 10.73 -3.34 -0.35
N GLY A 87 10.50 -2.20 -0.99
CA GLY A 87 11.35 -1.71 -2.08
C GLY A 87 11.09 -2.39 -3.43
N GLN A 88 10.00 -3.14 -3.57
CA GLN A 88 9.52 -3.70 -4.84
C GLN A 88 8.15 -3.11 -5.18
N ILE A 89 7.98 -2.70 -6.45
CA ILE A 89 6.67 -2.24 -6.94
C ILE A 89 5.72 -3.43 -6.94
N ARG A 90 4.54 -3.25 -6.34
CA ARG A 90 3.52 -4.29 -6.31
C ARG A 90 3.05 -4.63 -7.74
N GLU A 91 2.82 -5.90 -8.01
CA GLU A 91 2.58 -6.43 -9.35
C GLU A 91 1.46 -5.68 -10.08
N GLU A 92 0.37 -5.34 -9.39
CA GLU A 92 -0.78 -4.64 -9.95
C GLU A 92 -0.46 -3.23 -10.47
N PHE A 93 0.68 -2.65 -10.09
CA PHE A 93 1.10 -1.30 -10.48
C PHE A 93 2.29 -1.26 -11.45
N GLN A 94 2.98 -2.38 -11.65
CA GLN A 94 4.24 -2.42 -12.40
C GLN A 94 4.10 -1.84 -13.81
N ARG A 95 3.04 -2.20 -14.55
CA ARG A 95 2.81 -1.70 -15.91
C ARG A 95 2.67 -0.18 -15.95
N LYS A 96 1.84 0.40 -15.08
CA LYS A 96 1.62 1.85 -15.04
C LYS A 96 2.89 2.63 -14.66
N VAL A 97 3.68 2.09 -13.73
CA VAL A 97 4.95 2.70 -13.34
C VAL A 97 5.98 2.61 -14.48
N LEU A 98 5.98 1.50 -15.24
CA LEU A 98 6.83 1.34 -16.41
C LEU A 98 6.46 2.33 -17.53
N ASP A 99 5.17 2.49 -17.81
CA ASP A 99 4.68 3.44 -18.83
C ASP A 99 5.12 4.88 -18.48
N ASP A 100 4.99 5.25 -17.21
CA ASP A 100 5.43 6.56 -16.71
C ASP A 100 6.95 6.72 -16.77
N LEU A 101 7.72 5.67 -16.43
CA LEU A 101 9.18 5.68 -16.58
C LEU A 101 9.59 5.95 -18.02
N MET A 102 8.99 5.24 -18.98
CA MET A 102 9.25 5.44 -20.40
C MET A 102 8.93 6.88 -20.82
N ARG A 103 7.78 7.41 -20.44
CA ARG A 103 7.40 8.80 -20.74
C ARG A 103 8.40 9.81 -20.19
N VAL A 104 8.77 9.68 -18.90
CA VAL A 104 9.72 10.60 -18.26
C VAL A 104 11.09 10.54 -18.93
N THR A 105 11.56 9.34 -19.30
CA THR A 105 12.84 9.21 -20.03
C THR A 105 12.80 9.84 -21.41
N VAL A 106 11.72 9.67 -22.17
CA VAL A 106 11.57 10.32 -23.49
C VAL A 106 11.59 11.84 -23.35
N ASN A 107 10.86 12.39 -22.38
CA ASN A 107 10.80 13.85 -22.16
C ASN A 107 12.11 14.45 -21.63
N ALA A 108 12.97 13.64 -21.00
CA ALA A 108 14.24 14.11 -20.45
C ALA A 108 15.38 14.15 -21.50
N PHE A 109 15.23 13.43 -22.62
CA PHE A 109 16.26 13.26 -23.64
C PHE A 109 15.81 13.63 -25.07
N GLY A 110 14.55 14.01 -25.27
CA GLY A 110 14.00 14.54 -26.53
C GLY A 110 14.02 16.05 -26.57
#